data_AF-A0A0D8X5M4-F1
#
_entry.id   AF-A0A0D8X5M4-F1
#
_cell.length_a   1.000
_cell.length_b   1.000
_cell.length_c   1.000
_cell.angle_alpha   90.00
_cell.angle_beta   90.00
_cell.angle_gamma   90.00
#
_symmetry.space_group_name_H-M   'P 1'
#
loop_
_entity.id
_entity.type
_entity.pdbx_description
1 polymer ?
#
loop_
_entity_poly.entity_id
_entity_poly.type
_entity_poly.pdbx_seq_one_letter_code
_entity_poly.pdbx_strand_id
1 'polypeptide(L)' 'MGKPAILVPLCGDQTRNSHMFSKHGGGIVLLKSDLEHPQKLRDALNQIFNDSRYKQQLLF' A
#
# COMPACT_ATOMS: atom_id res chain seq x y z
N MET A 1 -4.90 -12.34 11.45
CA MET A 1 -4.73 -10.89 11.70
C MET A 1 -4.17 -10.24 10.43
N GLY A 2 -5.00 -9.57 9.62
CA GLY A 2 -4.51 -8.85 8.43
C GLY A 2 -4.06 -7.43 8.82
N LYS A 3 -2.88 -7.00 8.36
CA LYS A 3 -2.37 -5.64 8.57
C LYS A 3 -2.28 -4.94 7.22
N PRO A 4 -2.71 -3.67 7.10
CA PRO A 4 -2.52 -2.93 5.86
C PRO A 4 -1.03 -2.66 5.61
N ALA A 5 -0.63 -2.53 4.35
CA ALA A 5 0.76 -2.28 3.98
C ALA A 5 0.92 -1.20 2.90
N ILE A 6 2.03 -0.47 2.96
CA ILE A 6 2.51 0.35 1.85
C ILE A 6 3.58 -0.48 1.13
N LEU A 7 3.33 -0.83 -0.13
CA LEU A 7 4.21 -1.65 -0.94
C LEU A 7 5.00 -0.79 -1.93
N VAL A 8 6.31 -0.97 -1.96
CA VAL A 8 7.20 -0.34 -2.95
C VAL A 8 7.88 -1.45 -3.76
N PRO A 9 7.27 -1.91 -4.88
CA PRO A 9 7.86 -2.97 -5.69
C PRO A 9 9.16 -2.48 -6.34
N LEU A 10 10.18 -3.32 -6.35
CA LEU A 10 11.48 -2.98 -6.92
C LEU A 10 11.71 -3.63 -8.28
N CYS A 11 11.29 -4.87 -8.47
CA CYS A 11 11.56 -5.66 -9.67
C CYS A 11 10.66 -6.92 -9.73
N GLY A 12 10.47 -7.45 -10.94
CA GLY A 12 9.89 -8.78 -11.15
C GLY A 12 8.39 -8.85 -10.89
N ASP A 13 7.96 -9.94 -10.25
CA ASP A 13 6.56 -10.23 -9.95
C ASP A 13 5.98 -9.33 -8.84
N GLN A 14 6.82 -8.61 -8.09
CA GLN A 14 6.40 -7.70 -7.03
C GLN A 14 5.43 -6.63 -7.53
N THR A 15 5.58 -6.16 -8.78
CA THR A 15 4.63 -5.21 -9.38
C THR A 15 3.23 -5.82 -9.48
N ARG A 16 3.13 -7.07 -9.97
CA ARG A 16 1.85 -7.78 -10.07
C ARG A 16 1.27 -8.10 -8.69
N ASN A 17 2.11 -8.57 -7.77
CA ASN A 17 1.68 -8.97 -6.42
C ASN A 17 1.19 -7.75 -5.61
N SER A 18 1.89 -6.62 -5.69
CA SER A 18 1.49 -5.38 -5.02
C SER A 18 0.19 -4.81 -5.57
N HIS A 19 0.00 -4.80 -6.90
CA HIS A 19 -1.28 -4.42 -7.50
C HIS A 19 -2.43 -5.34 -7.10
N MET A 20 -2.21 -6.65 -7.06
CA MET A 20 -3.22 -7.59 -6.59
C MET A 20 -3.56 -7.35 -5.12
N PHE A 21 -2.56 -7.09 -4.28
CA PHE A 21 -2.78 -6.78 -2.87
C PHE A 21 -3.58 -5.49 -2.67
N SER A 22 -3.24 -4.40 -3.36
CA SER A 22 -4.00 -3.15 -3.25
C SER A 22 -5.41 -3.26 -3.83
N LYS A 23 -5.61 -4.04 -4.89
CA LYS A 23 -6.93 -4.29 -5.49
C LYS A 23 -7.90 -4.97 -4.51
N HIS A 24 -7.41 -5.83 -3.62
CA HIS A 24 -8.21 -6.48 -2.58
C HIS A 24 -8.28 -5.64 -1.29
N GLY A 25 -7.97 -4.34 -1.36
CA GLY A 25 -8.04 -3.45 -0.20
C GLY A 25 -6.91 -3.63 0.81
N GLY A 26 -5.86 -4.35 0.46
CA GLY A 26 -4.80 -4.68 1.41
C GLY A 26 -3.87 -3.53 1.74
N GLY A 27 -3.83 -2.49 0.91
CA GLY A 27 -2.92 -1.40 1.12
C GLY A 27 -2.76 -0.46 -0.07
N ILE A 28 -1.63 0.24 -0.07
CA ILE A 28 -1.27 1.27 -1.05
C ILE A 28 -0.01 0.81 -1.76
N VAL A 29 0.08 1.03 -3.07
CA VAL A 29 1.31 0.83 -3.84
C VAL A 29 1.92 2.19 -4.14
N LEU A 30 3.20 2.35 -3.83
CA LEU A 30 4.02 3.48 -4.27
C LEU A 30 5.11 2.94 -5.19
N LEU A 31 5.44 3.66 -6.26
CA LEU A 31 6.60 3.33 -7.07
C LEU A 31 7.88 3.77 -6.37
N LYS A 32 9.02 3.16 -6.71
CA LYS A 32 10.33 3.58 -6.16
C LYS A 32 10.60 5.08 -6.35
N SER A 33 10.21 5.64 -7.50
CA SER A 33 10.33 7.07 -7.81
C SER A 33 9.43 7.96 -6.94
N ASP A 34 8.36 7.42 -6.34
CA ASP A 34 7.53 8.19 -5.42
C ASP A 34 8.26 8.53 -4.12
N LEU A 35 9.29 7.75 -3.75
CA LEU A 35 10.09 7.99 -2.56
C LEU A 35 11.01 9.21 -2.68
N GLU A 36 11.24 9.72 -3.90
CA GLU A 36 11.90 11.01 -4.12
C GLU A 36 11.05 12.18 -3.62
N HIS A 37 9.77 11.94 -3.35
CA HIS A 37 8.80 12.92 -2.89
C HIS A 37 8.30 12.54 -1.49
N PRO A 38 8.94 13.01 -0.40
CA PRO A 38 8.58 12.63 0.97
C PRO A 38 7.10 12.84 1.31
N GLN A 39 6.46 13.82 0.67
CA GLN A 39 5.03 14.09 0.81
C GLN A 39 4.17 12.87 0.41
N LYS A 40 4.53 12.13 -0.64
CA LYS A 40 3.77 10.94 -1.08
C LYS A 40 3.79 9.83 -0.03
N LEU A 41 4.95 9.60 0.59
CA LEU A 41 5.06 8.62 1.68
C LEU A 41 4.27 9.05 2.90
N ARG A 42 4.37 10.34 3.28
CA ARG A 42 3.58 10.91 4.38
C ARG A 42 2.08 10.77 4.13
N ASP A 43 1.60 11.04 2.92
CA ASP A 43 0.19 10.95 2.57
C ASP A 43 -0.30 9.50 2.58
N ALA A 44 0.50 8.57 2.06
CA ALA A 44 0.20 7.14 2.15
C ALA A 44 0.10 6.66 3.61
N LEU A 45 1.03 7.08 4.48
CA LEU A 45 0.98 6.78 5.91
C LEU A 45 -0.27 7.36 6.57
N ASN A 46 -0.56 8.64 6.32
CA ASN A 46 -1.78 9.28 6.83
C ASN A 46 -3.04 8.56 6.37
N GLN A 47 -3.07 8.09 5.13
CA GLN A 47 -4.18 7.34 4.58
C GLN A 47 -4.33 5.98 5.30
N ILE A 48 -3.24 5.23 5.49
CA ILE A 48 -3.27 3.96 6.24
C ILE A 48 -3.82 4.15 7.66
N PHE A 49 -3.42 5.20 8.37
CA PHE A 49 -3.83 5.41 9.77
C PHE A 49 -5.25 5.94 9.93
N ASN A 50 -5.69 6.80 9.00
CA ASN A 50 -6.94 7.55 9.18
C ASN A 50 -8.12 6.99 8.38
N ASP A 51 -7.87 6.24 7.31
CA ASP A 51 -8.92 5.67 6.48
C ASP A 51 -9.49 4.39 7.13
N SER A 52 -10.81 4.40 7.39
CA SER A 52 -11.50 3.29 8.03
C SER A 52 -11.47 2.00 7.20
N ARG A 53 -11.25 2.09 5.88
CA ARG A 53 -11.15 0.93 4.99
C ARG A 53 -9.96 0.02 5.34
N TYR A 54 -8.89 0.58 5.89
CA TYR A 54 -7.72 -0.17 6.34
C TYR A 54 -7.84 -0.68 7.79
N LYS A 55 -8.91 -0.30 8.49
CA LYS A 55 -9.22 -0.80 9.84
C LYS A 55 -9.97 -2.13 9.81
N GLN A 56 -10.61 -2.47 8.70
CA GLN A 56 -11.39 -3.69 8.55
C GLN A 56 -10.61 -4.76 7.77
N GLN A 57 -10.83 -5.99 8.23
CA GLN A 57 -10.05 -7.17 7.90
C GLN A 57 -10.05 -7.49 6.40
N LEU A 58 -8.84 -7.71 5.85
CA LEU A 58 -8.62 -8.43 4.60
C LEU A 58 -9.17 -9.86 4.76
N LEU A 59 -10.40 -10.09 4.33
CA LEU A 59 -10.92 -11.43 4.05
C LEU A 59 -10.54 -11.73 2.60
N PHE A 60 -9.53 -12.58 2.43
CA PHE A 60 -9.31 -13.32 1.18
C PHE A 60 -10.18 -14.58 1.21
#